data_AF-A0A817GFP6-F1
#
_entry.id   AF-A0A817GFP6-F1
#
_cell.length_a   1.000
_cell.length_b   1.000
_cell.length_c   1.000
_cell.angle_alpha   90.00
_cell.angle_beta   90.00
_cell.angle_gamma   90.00
#
_symmetry.space_group_name_H-M   'P 1'
#
loop_
_entity.id
_entity.type
_entity.pdbx_description
1 polymer ?
#
loop_
_entity_poly.entity_id
_entity_poly.type
_entity_poly.pdbx_seq_one_letter_code
_entity_poly.pdbx_strand_id
1 'polypeptide(L)'
;MSFFLRIVQSFPYAENLYVINRKLQNRKQSNELINDNQNLYAIEYFFLSELRIVNVYDDYIEEFLFDTKACFPNNVIVLYIKYESLKRVTQYHKRCYTNCAKIDKLYLYDEPKRSNSLQEYFSNAEICFFQIFGR
;
A
#
# COMPACT_ATOMS: atom_id res chain seq x y z
N MET A 1 -3.66 16.96 -5.96
CA MET A 1 -2.28 16.44 -5.77
C MET A 1 -2.20 15.40 -4.65
N SER A 2 -1.76 14.17 -4.94
CA SER A 2 -1.79 13.02 -4.01
C SER A 2 -0.63 12.99 -3.00
N PHE A 3 -0.80 12.31 -1.86
CA PHE A 3 0.18 12.26 -0.76
C PHE A 3 1.49 11.58 -1.20
N PHE A 4 1.35 10.44 -1.87
CA PHE A 4 2.46 9.61 -2.34
C PHE A 4 3.25 10.28 -3.46
N LEU A 5 2.59 11.04 -4.34
CA LEU A 5 3.27 11.86 -5.35
C LEU A 5 4.26 12.85 -4.70
N ARG A 6 3.84 13.53 -3.63
CA ARG A 6 4.70 14.49 -2.91
C ARG A 6 5.92 13.82 -2.29
N ILE A 7 5.77 12.59 -1.79
CA ILE A 7 6.86 11.82 -1.20
C ILE A 7 7.89 11.48 -2.27
N VAL A 8 7.49 10.88 -3.39
CA VAL A 8 8.41 10.51 -4.49
C VAL A 8 9.16 11.73 -5.02
N GLN A 9 8.47 12.85 -5.21
CA GLN A 9 9.10 14.08 -5.71
C GLN A 9 10.12 14.66 -4.72
N SER A 10 9.85 14.53 -3.42
CA SER A 10 10.76 15.04 -2.38
C SER A 10 11.91 14.09 -2.09
N PHE A 11 11.69 12.79 -2.26
CA PHE A 11 12.64 11.73 -1.91
C PHE A 11 12.72 10.68 -3.03
N PRO A 12 13.23 11.04 -4.23
CA PRO A 12 13.21 10.16 -5.39
C PRO A 12 14.07 8.91 -5.23
N TYR A 13 15.05 8.93 -4.32
CA TYR A 13 15.96 7.82 -4.03
C TYR A 13 15.63 7.07 -2.74
N ALA A 14 14.42 7.25 -2.20
CA ALA A 14 14.02 6.57 -0.97
C ALA A 14 13.91 5.05 -1.19
N GLU A 15 14.76 4.30 -0.51
CA GLU A 15 14.69 2.83 -0.50
C GLU A 15 13.62 2.30 0.46
N ASN A 16 13.39 3.03 1.55
CA ASN A 16 12.50 2.62 2.63
C ASN A 16 11.51 3.75 2.94
N LEU A 17 10.21 3.44 2.96
CA LEU A 17 9.16 4.38 3.33
C LEU A 17 8.32 3.85 4.50
N TYR A 18 8.31 4.59 5.60
CA TYR A 18 7.56 4.27 6.81
C TYR A 18 6.45 5.31 7.03
N VAL A 19 5.19 4.90 6.89
CA VAL A 19 4.02 5.74 7.18
C VAL A 19 3.31 5.17 8.41
N ILE A 20 3.57 5.77 9.57
CA ILE A 20 3.14 5.24 10.87
C ILE A 20 2.31 6.29 11.59
N ASN A 21 1.02 6.00 11.79
CA ASN A 21 0.16 6.77 12.67
C ASN A 21 0.03 6.09 14.04
N ARG A 22 0.08 6.89 15.10
CA ARG A 22 -0.13 6.40 16.48
C ARG A 22 -1.58 5.99 16.75
N LYS A 23 -2.53 6.55 16.01
CA LYS A 23 -3.96 6.27 16.15
C LYS A 23 -4.54 5.89 14.80
N LEU A 24 -5.46 4.93 14.80
CA LEU A 24 -6.22 4.57 13.61
C LEU A 24 -6.99 5.80 13.13
N GLN A 25 -6.80 6.17 11.87
CA GLN A 25 -7.53 7.26 11.28
C GLN A 25 -8.76 6.69 10.55
N ASN A 26 -9.96 6.99 11.07
CA ASN A 26 -11.20 6.53 10.46
C ASN A 26 -11.62 7.51 9.37
N ARG A 27 -11.40 7.11 8.12
CA ARG A 27 -11.82 7.78 6.87
C ARG A 27 -11.28 9.20 6.67
N LYS A 28 -10.74 9.47 5.49
CA LYS A 28 -10.32 10.81 5.12
C LYS A 28 -11.60 11.65 4.96
N GLN A 29 -11.73 12.74 5.71
CA GLN A 29 -12.69 13.79 5.34
C GLN A 29 -12.09 14.52 4.13
N SER A 30 -12.23 13.98 2.93
CA SER A 30 -11.91 14.71 1.71
C SER A 30 -13.18 14.91 0.90
N ASN A 31 -13.94 15.93 1.31
CA ASN A 31 -14.77 16.69 0.39
C ASN A 31 -13.84 17.54 -0.46
N GLU A 32 -13.27 16.99 -1.53
CA GLU A 32 -12.73 17.81 -2.62
C GLU A 32 -12.58 16.91 -3.84
N LEU A 33 -13.57 17.02 -4.73
CA LEU A 33 -13.44 16.63 -6.13
C LEU A 33 -12.33 17.48 -6.74
N ILE A 34 -11.08 17.06 -6.55
CA ILE A 34 -9.95 17.67 -7.23
C ILE A 34 -10.07 17.26 -8.69
N ASN A 35 -10.67 18.16 -9.45
CA ASN A 35 -10.80 18.13 -10.90
C ASN A 35 -9.44 18.46 -11.53
N ASP A 36 -8.41 17.64 -11.27
CA ASP A 36 -7.07 17.86 -11.82
C ASP A 36 -6.96 17.14 -13.17
N ASN A 37 -7.31 17.88 -14.24
CA ASN A 37 -6.84 17.67 -15.62
C ASN A 37 -5.31 17.89 -15.73
N GLN A 38 -4.54 17.55 -14.71
CA GLN A 38 -3.09 17.53 -14.80
C GLN A 38 -2.69 16.21 -15.44
N ASN A 39 -1.91 16.26 -16.52
CA ASN A 39 -1.17 15.14 -17.08
C ASN A 39 -0.31 14.51 -15.97
N LEU A 40 -0.90 13.66 -15.15
CA LEU A 40 -0.23 12.96 -14.06
C LEU A 40 0.51 11.79 -14.70
N TYR A 41 1.78 12.04 -15.00
CA TYR A 41 2.78 11.02 -15.30
C TYR A 41 2.69 9.90 -14.24
N ALA A 42 3.04 8.67 -14.64
CA ALA A 42 3.16 7.57 -13.70
C ALA A 42 4.13 7.95 -12.57
N ILE A 43 3.69 7.75 -11.33
CA ILE A 43 4.48 7.89 -10.11
C ILE A 43 5.33 6.63 -9.98
N GLU A 44 6.58 6.73 -10.38
CA GLU A 44 7.52 5.61 -10.35
C GLU A 44 8.38 5.64 -9.09
N TYR A 45 8.29 4.57 -8.30
CA TYR A 45 9.02 4.39 -7.04
C TYR A 45 10.36 3.66 -7.26
N PHE A 46 11.19 4.11 -8.21
CA PHE A 46 12.33 3.33 -8.74
C PHE A 46 13.22 2.62 -7.70
N PHE A 47 13.48 3.27 -6.57
CA PHE A 47 14.40 2.77 -5.54
C PHE A 47 13.70 2.12 -4.35
N LEU A 48 12.37 2.24 -4.25
CA LEU A 48 11.64 1.73 -3.10
C LEU A 48 11.69 0.20 -3.08
N SER A 49 12.17 -0.34 -1.97
CA SER A 49 12.28 -1.77 -1.70
C SER A 49 11.51 -2.20 -0.45
N GLU A 50 11.31 -1.29 0.51
CA GLU A 50 10.46 -1.53 1.69
C GLU A 50 9.41 -0.45 1.85
N LEU A 51 8.15 -0.88 2.03
CA LEU A 51 7.06 -0.04 2.48
C LEU A 51 6.48 -0.59 3.78
N ARG A 52 6.36 0.28 4.78
CA ARG A 52 5.62 -0.02 6.01
C ARG A 52 4.49 0.96 6.23
N ILE A 53 3.29 0.43 6.29
CA ILE A 53 2.07 1.18 6.50
C ILE A 53 1.41 0.74 7.80
N VAL A 54 1.29 1.67 8.75
CA VAL A 54 0.68 1.43 10.07
C VAL A 54 -0.37 2.46 10.40
N ASN A 55 -1.60 1.98 10.65
CA ASN A 55 -2.76 2.77 11.07
C ASN A 55 -3.10 3.96 10.14
N VAL A 56 -2.85 3.83 8.83
CA VAL A 56 -3.21 4.85 7.84
C VAL A 56 -4.63 4.65 7.31
N TYR A 57 -5.14 5.66 6.59
CA TYR A 57 -6.41 5.56 5.87
C TYR A 57 -6.38 4.50 4.77
N ASP A 58 -7.46 3.73 4.64
CA ASP A 58 -7.62 2.72 3.59
C ASP A 58 -7.41 3.32 2.18
N ASP A 59 -7.83 4.56 1.94
CA ASP A 59 -7.62 5.28 0.66
C ASP A 59 -6.14 5.38 0.26
N TYR A 60 -5.23 5.50 1.22
CA TYR A 60 -3.78 5.52 0.94
C TYR A 60 -3.26 4.14 0.56
N ILE A 61 -3.79 3.10 1.21
CA ILE A 61 -3.46 1.72 0.85
C ILE A 61 -4.00 1.42 -0.55
N GLU A 62 -5.20 1.88 -0.86
CA GLU A 62 -5.83 1.76 -2.18
C GLU A 62 -5.01 2.47 -3.26
N GLU A 63 -4.65 3.74 -3.04
CA GLU A 63 -3.82 4.54 -3.95
C GLU A 63 -2.50 3.80 -4.25
N PHE A 64 -1.90 3.17 -3.25
CA PHE A 64 -0.63 2.47 -3.43
C PHE A 64 -0.78 1.12 -4.17
N LEU A 65 -1.80 0.33 -3.82
CA LEU A 65 -1.96 -1.04 -4.30
C LEU A 65 -2.70 -1.17 -5.63
N PHE A 66 -3.60 -0.22 -5.94
CA PHE A 66 -4.56 -0.34 -7.04
C PHE A 66 -4.55 0.84 -8.02
N ASP A 67 -3.94 1.99 -7.68
CA ASP A 67 -3.83 3.09 -8.65
C ASP A 67 -2.87 2.70 -9.78
N THR A 68 -3.34 2.78 -11.03
CA THR A 68 -2.52 2.53 -12.23
C THR A 68 -1.45 3.57 -12.44
N LYS A 69 -1.60 4.75 -11.83
CA LYS A 69 -0.60 5.80 -11.86
C LYS A 69 0.54 5.55 -10.88
N ALA A 70 0.35 4.77 -9.82
CA ALA A 70 1.46 4.36 -8.97
C ALA A 70 2.12 3.12 -9.59
N CYS A 71 3.42 3.16 -9.82
CA CYS A 71 4.17 2.05 -10.35
C CYS A 71 5.35 1.71 -9.44
N PHE A 72 5.35 0.49 -8.93
CA PHE A 72 6.53 -0.08 -8.32
C PHE A 72 7.56 -0.50 -9.37
N PRO A 73 8.86 -0.40 -9.04
CA PRO A 73 9.89 -1.04 -9.83
C PRO A 73 9.59 -2.54 -9.90
N ASN A 74 10.12 -3.22 -10.92
CA ASN A 74 10.01 -4.68 -11.04
C ASN A 74 10.86 -5.44 -9.98
N ASN A 75 11.36 -4.72 -8.97
CA ASN A 75 12.25 -5.21 -7.93
C ASN A 75 11.42 -5.81 -6.78
N VAL A 76 12.11 -6.55 -5.90
CA VAL A 76 11.57 -7.09 -4.65
C VAL A 76 11.03 -5.96 -3.78
N ILE A 77 9.71 -5.92 -3.58
CA ILE A 77 9.08 -5.03 -2.60
C ILE A 77 8.59 -5.83 -1.40
N VAL A 78 9.00 -5.35 -0.24
CA VAL A 78 8.54 -5.82 1.07
C VAL A 78 7.44 -4.87 1.58
N LEU A 79 6.24 -5.40 1.82
CA LEU A 79 5.11 -4.63 2.35
C LEU A 79 4.76 -5.08 3.77
N TYR A 80 4.79 -4.16 4.74
CA TYR A 80 4.28 -4.37 6.09
C TYR A 80 2.93 -3.67 6.27
N ILE A 81 1.87 -4.41 6.58
CA ILE A 81 0.51 -3.86 6.68
C ILE A 81 -0.42 -4.68 7.61
N LYS A 82 -1.46 -4.02 8.16
CA LYS A 82 -2.46 -4.66 9.01
C LYS A 82 -3.31 -5.58 8.15
N TYR A 83 -3.48 -6.83 8.58
CA TYR A 83 -4.34 -7.77 7.86
C TYR A 83 -5.75 -7.20 7.63
N GLU A 84 -6.36 -6.63 8.66
CA GLU A 84 -7.72 -6.07 8.57
C GLU A 84 -7.82 -4.88 7.59
N SER A 85 -6.80 -4.02 7.53
CA SER A 85 -6.80 -2.92 6.57
C SER A 85 -6.66 -3.45 5.14
N LEU A 86 -5.76 -4.40 4.93
CA LEU A 86 -5.60 -5.01 3.62
C LEU A 86 -6.86 -5.75 3.16
N LYS A 87 -7.51 -6.50 4.06
CA LYS A 87 -8.78 -7.16 3.80
C LYS A 87 -9.89 -6.16 3.41
N ARG A 88 -9.97 -5.03 4.11
CA ARG A 88 -10.96 -3.98 3.80
C ARG A 88 -10.74 -3.34 2.44
N VAL A 89 -9.49 -3.16 2.00
CA VAL A 89 -9.21 -2.58 0.67
C VAL A 89 -9.44 -3.62 -0.43
N THR A 90 -8.97 -4.85 -0.23
CA THR A 90 -9.08 -5.92 -1.24
C THR A 90 -10.51 -6.36 -1.50
N GLN A 91 -11.39 -6.44 -0.48
CA GLN A 91 -12.79 -6.86 -0.67
C GLN A 91 -13.60 -6.02 -1.69
N TYR A 92 -13.21 -4.75 -1.90
CA TYR A 92 -13.90 -3.84 -2.82
C TYR A 92 -13.28 -3.82 -4.23
N HIS A 93 -12.09 -4.39 -4.40
CA HIS A 93 -11.34 -4.37 -5.64
C HIS A 93 -11.34 -5.74 -6.31
N LYS A 94 -12.22 -5.96 -7.30
CA LYS A 94 -12.33 -7.25 -8.01
C LYS A 94 -11.34 -7.42 -9.17
N ARG A 95 -10.53 -6.40 -9.48
CA ARG A 95 -9.58 -6.44 -10.60
C ARG A 95 -8.16 -6.31 -10.08
N CYS A 96 -7.36 -7.33 -10.35
CA CYS A 96 -5.98 -7.47 -9.91
C CYS A 96 -5.05 -7.01 -11.03
N TYR A 97 -4.78 -5.71 -11.11
CA TYR A 97 -3.77 -5.19 -12.02
C TYR A 97 -3.18 -3.92 -11.43
N THR A 98 -1.95 -4.00 -10.92
CA THR A 98 -0.89 -2.97 -11.09
C THR A 98 0.31 -3.24 -10.18
N ASN A 99 0.10 -3.31 -8.86
CA ASN A 99 1.19 -3.21 -7.90
C ASN A 99 1.26 -4.40 -6.92
N CYS A 100 0.12 -5.03 -6.60
CA CYS A 100 0.08 -6.18 -5.70
C CYS A 100 0.94 -7.37 -6.19
N ALA A 101 0.95 -7.63 -7.51
CA ALA A 101 1.74 -8.70 -8.10
C ALA A 101 3.27 -8.45 -8.10
N LYS A 102 3.71 -7.23 -7.81
CA LYS A 102 5.14 -6.85 -7.72
C LYS A 102 5.68 -6.97 -6.29
N ILE A 103 4.82 -7.26 -5.32
CA ILE A 103 5.23 -7.48 -3.93
C ILE A 103 5.78 -8.89 -3.81
N ASP A 104 6.99 -8.99 -3.30
CA ASP A 104 7.71 -10.26 -3.08
C ASP A 104 7.45 -10.80 -1.67
N LYS A 105 7.35 -9.91 -0.68
CA LYS A 105 7.08 -10.31 0.71
C LYS A 105 5.99 -9.45 1.31
N LEU A 106 4.93 -10.11 1.77
CA LEU A 106 3.81 -9.48 2.43
C LEU A 106 3.81 -9.84 3.91
N TYR A 107 4.17 -8.88 4.73
CA TYR A 107 4.24 -8.97 6.17
C TYR A 107 2.94 -8.43 6.79
N LEU A 108 2.13 -9.34 7.32
CA LEU A 108 0.85 -9.06 7.93
C LEU A 108 0.94 -9.07 9.45
N TYR A 109 0.55 -7.96 10.07
CA TYR A 109 0.33 -7.88 11.50
C TYR A 109 -1.16 -7.99 11.86
N ASP A 110 -1.39 -8.48 13.08
CA ASP A 110 -2.65 -9.00 13.60
C ASP A 110 -3.07 -10.32 12.94
N GLU A 111 -3.21 -11.36 13.75
CA GLU A 111 -3.34 -12.74 13.31
C GLU A 111 -4.67 -12.97 12.55
N PRO A 112 -4.64 -13.58 11.34
CA PRO A 112 -5.84 -13.81 10.56
C PRO A 112 -6.73 -14.86 11.22
N LYS A 113 -8.03 -14.62 11.30
CA LYS A 113 -9.01 -15.64 11.71
C LYS A 113 -9.36 -16.65 10.59
N ARG A 114 -8.42 -16.95 9.69
CA ARG A 114 -8.58 -17.73 8.44
C ARG A 114 -9.26 -16.95 7.30
N SER A 115 -8.48 -16.42 6.35
CA SER A 115 -8.96 -16.27 4.97
C SER A 115 -7.83 -16.45 3.97
N ASN A 116 -8.09 -17.25 2.93
CA ASN A 116 -7.16 -17.50 1.81
C ASN A 116 -7.29 -16.44 0.69
N SER A 117 -8.09 -15.39 0.90
CA SER A 117 -8.50 -14.46 -0.17
C SER A 117 -7.40 -13.51 -0.64
N LEU A 118 -6.29 -13.39 0.09
CA LEU A 118 -5.19 -12.48 -0.28
C LEU A 118 -4.30 -13.04 -1.39
N GLN A 119 -4.25 -14.36 -1.58
CA GLN A 119 -3.38 -14.98 -2.59
C GLN A 119 -3.77 -14.57 -4.02
N GLU A 120 -5.04 -14.22 -4.26
CA GLU A 120 -5.53 -13.73 -5.56
C GLU A 120 -4.95 -12.35 -5.92
N TYR A 121 -4.59 -11.55 -4.93
CA TYR A 121 -4.01 -10.22 -5.11
C TYR A 121 -2.49 -10.25 -5.13
N PHE A 122 -1.90 -11.07 -4.26
CA PHE A 122 -0.46 -11.17 -4.03
C PHE A 122 0.07 -12.52 -4.51
N SER A 123 -0.19 -12.85 -5.78
CA SER A 123 0.09 -14.17 -6.34
C SER A 123 1.55 -14.60 -6.25
N ASN A 124 2.47 -13.62 -6.26
CA ASN A 124 3.91 -13.83 -6.23
C ASN A 124 4.52 -13.65 -4.84
N ALA A 125 3.74 -13.18 -3.85
CA ALA A 125 4.30 -12.81 -2.57
C ALA A 125 4.40 -14.00 -1.61
N GLU A 126 5.53 -14.07 -0.89
CA GLU A 126 5.64 -14.81 0.36
C GLU A 126 4.83 -14.09 1.44
N ILE A 127 3.73 -14.70 1.89
CA ILE A 127 2.87 -14.14 2.94
C ILE A 127 3.36 -14.59 4.31
N CYS A 128 3.85 -13.64 5.10
CA CYS A 128 4.37 -13.84 6.44
C CYS A 128 3.44 -13.20 7.48
N PHE A 129 3.17 -13.92 8.56
CA PHE A 129 2.41 -13.42 9.71
C PHE A 129 3.35 -13.23 10.90
N PHE A 130 3.24 -12.10 11.59
CA PHE A 130 3.97 -11.88 12.83
C PHE A 130 3.12 -11.06 13.79
N GLN A 131 3.22 -11.41 15.07
CA GLN A 131 2.67 -10.59 16.13
C GLN A 131 3.65 -9.45 16.35
N ILE A 132 3.19 -8.20 16.19
CA ILE A 132 3.93 -7.06 16.71
C ILE A 132 3.83 -7.20 18.23
N PHE A 133 4.89 -7.69 18.87
CA PHE A 133 5.07 -7.56 20.30
C PHE A 133 5.25 -6.06 20.60
N GLY A 134 4.15 -5.37 20.81
CA GLY A 134 4.15 -3.97 21.22
C GLY A 134 4.80 -3.83 22.59
N ARG A 135 5.85 -3.01 22.66
CA ARG A 135 6.22 -2.27 23.87
C ARG A 135 5.38 -1.00 23.96
#